data_AF-A0A2G2BST4-F1
#
_entry.id   AF-A0A2G2BST4-F1
#
_cell.length_a   1.000
_cell.length_b   1.000
_cell.length_c   1.000
_cell.angle_alpha   90.00
_cell.angle_beta   90.00
_cell.angle_gamma   90.00
#
_symmetry.space_group_name_H-M   'P 1'
#
loop_
_entity.id
_entity.type
_entity.pdbx_description
1 polymer ?
#
loop_
_entity_poly.entity_id
_entity_poly.type
_entity_poly.pdbx_seq_one_letter_code
_entity_poly.pdbx_strand_id
1 'polypeptide(L)'
;MSGQILTNDITAYKPFQVQLSDLEKENKKLVFDYEDKKGNKDARSHIYKLRQSRSAVEKVRVAEKKESFEHGKKVDAEAKVITDKFGVMIEVHAKPIREIEEREETRKADIAARIERMSSLASGISNLSSSEIGERLSELKAIDLNESFGEFLAEAGTTKDSALTALEDAHTAALKGEAEQAELIKFRKEAEEREQKDREEKIRLDAAANAKADAERKAADEKAEIERKAQAEKDAAEKRELTLKLEKEDAERRAAEAVEQAKREQQEEADRLEAESKKREANKRHRTSVMKKAMKALVTGGIPKDHAREALNLILSGTVPNVSISF
;
A
#
# COMPACT_ATOMS: atom_id res chain seq x y z
N MET A 1 104.48 -12.24 9.22
CA MET A 1 104.00 -13.63 9.07
C MET A 1 104.50 -14.15 7.74
N SER A 2 105.69 -14.77 7.75
CA SER A 2 106.32 -15.28 6.53
C SER A 2 105.64 -16.57 6.11
N GLY A 3 105.10 -16.58 4.90
CA GLY A 3 104.45 -17.73 4.28
C GLY A 3 105.40 -18.92 4.25
N GLN A 4 105.09 -19.92 5.07
CA GLN A 4 105.72 -21.22 5.02
C GLN A 4 105.23 -21.89 3.74
N ILE A 5 106.08 -21.87 2.71
CA ILE A 5 105.89 -22.69 1.51
C ILE A 5 105.90 -24.14 2.01
N LEU A 6 104.71 -24.74 2.12
CA LEU A 6 104.54 -26.18 2.30
C LEU A 6 105.18 -26.86 1.08
N THR A 7 106.45 -27.19 1.20
CA THR A 7 107.09 -28.12 0.29
C THR A 7 106.44 -29.47 0.57
N ASN A 8 105.52 -29.87 -0.30
CA ASN A 8 104.88 -31.20 -0.29
C ASN A 8 105.92 -32.27 -0.66
N ASP A 9 106.92 -32.47 0.19
CA ASP A 9 108.03 -33.40 -0.01
C ASP A 9 107.67 -34.75 0.60
N ILE A 10 106.68 -35.43 0.01
CA ILE A 10 106.34 -36.81 0.39
C ILE A 10 107.53 -37.70 0.01
N THR A 11 108.17 -38.30 1.02
CA THR A 11 109.41 -39.07 0.86
C THR A 11 109.28 -40.17 -0.20
N ALA A 12 108.11 -40.81 -0.31
CA ALA A 12 107.82 -41.82 -1.31
C ALA A 12 107.94 -41.33 -2.78
N TYR A 13 107.85 -40.02 -3.02
CA TYR A 13 108.02 -39.43 -4.36
C TYR A 13 109.46 -39.06 -4.72
N LYS A 14 110.40 -39.03 -3.76
CA LYS A 14 111.80 -38.63 -4.02
C LYS A 14 112.48 -39.48 -5.11
N PRO A 15 112.35 -40.82 -5.14
CA PRO A 15 112.92 -41.62 -6.22
C PRO A 15 112.33 -41.28 -7.59
N PHE A 16 111.05 -40.94 -7.66
CA PHE A 16 110.38 -40.56 -8.91
C PHE A 16 110.78 -39.17 -9.38
N GLN A 17 111.05 -38.23 -8.46
CA GLN A 17 111.58 -36.92 -8.81
C GLN A 17 112.98 -37.03 -9.45
N VAL A 18 113.85 -37.89 -8.88
CA VAL A 18 115.15 -38.19 -9.47
C VAL A 18 114.99 -38.84 -10.85
N GLN A 19 114.16 -39.89 -10.94
CA GLN A 19 113.88 -40.57 -12.20
C GLN A 19 113.30 -39.63 -13.27
N LEU A 20 112.40 -38.72 -12.89
CA LEU A 20 111.81 -37.74 -13.79
C LEU A 20 112.86 -36.78 -14.32
N SER A 21 113.75 -36.26 -13.47
CA SER A 21 114.83 -35.37 -13.91
C SER A 21 115.76 -36.04 -14.94
N ASP A 22 116.07 -37.32 -14.74
CA ASP A 22 116.89 -38.08 -15.69
C ASP A 22 116.16 -38.36 -17.00
N LEU A 23 114.89 -38.78 -16.92
CA LEU A 23 114.03 -39.00 -18.10
C LEU A 23 113.83 -37.69 -18.89
N GLU A 24 113.71 -36.53 -18.24
CA GLU A 24 113.63 -35.24 -18.91
C GLU A 24 114.90 -34.89 -19.68
N LYS A 25 116.08 -35.14 -19.08
CA LYS A 25 117.37 -34.93 -19.75
C LYS A 25 117.55 -35.89 -20.93
N GLU A 26 117.16 -37.16 -20.78
CA GLU A 26 117.19 -38.15 -21.85
C GLU A 26 116.23 -37.75 -22.98
N ASN A 27 114.98 -37.43 -22.65
CA ASN A 27 113.94 -37.08 -23.61
C ASN A 27 114.32 -35.84 -24.46
N LYS A 28 115.03 -34.86 -23.89
CA LYS A 28 115.53 -33.69 -24.63
C LYS A 28 116.60 -34.03 -25.68
N LYS A 29 117.34 -35.13 -25.49
CA LYS A 29 118.41 -35.56 -26.40
C LYS A 29 117.91 -36.49 -27.50
N LEU A 30 116.74 -37.09 -27.32
CA LEU A 30 116.18 -38.08 -28.24
C LEU A 30 115.43 -37.38 -29.38
N VAL A 31 115.86 -37.67 -30.61
CA VAL A 31 115.13 -37.33 -31.84
C VAL A 31 114.94 -38.64 -32.60
N PHE A 32 113.69 -39.00 -32.86
CA PHE A 32 113.35 -40.23 -33.57
C PHE A 32 112.88 -39.89 -34.98
N ASP A 33 113.29 -40.69 -35.96
CA ASP A 33 112.62 -40.76 -37.25
C ASP A 33 111.37 -41.63 -37.11
N TYR A 34 110.19 -41.01 -37.22
CA TYR A 34 108.92 -41.70 -36.99
C TYR A 34 108.44 -42.52 -38.18
N GLU A 35 108.96 -42.24 -39.39
CA GLU A 35 108.58 -42.93 -40.62
C GLU A 35 109.47 -44.15 -40.86
N ASP A 36 110.71 -44.15 -40.36
CA ASP A 36 111.54 -45.35 -40.32
C ASP A 36 111.01 -46.41 -39.34
N LYS A 37 111.07 -47.69 -39.75
CA LYS A 37 110.55 -48.81 -38.98
C LYS A 37 111.28 -49.01 -37.65
N LYS A 38 112.59 -48.76 -37.60
CA LYS A 38 113.38 -48.88 -36.36
C LYS A 38 113.14 -47.66 -35.47
N GLY A 39 113.20 -46.45 -36.03
CA GLY A 39 112.93 -45.21 -35.31
C GLY A 39 111.54 -45.14 -34.66
N ASN A 40 110.49 -45.59 -35.37
CA ASN A 40 109.13 -45.69 -34.81
C ASN A 40 109.04 -46.68 -33.64
N LYS A 41 109.71 -47.84 -33.76
CA LYS A 41 109.76 -48.85 -32.70
C LYS A 41 110.45 -48.31 -31.46
N ASP A 42 111.56 -47.59 -31.63
CA ASP A 42 112.32 -46.99 -30.54
C ASP A 42 111.51 -45.89 -29.84
N ALA A 43 110.78 -45.05 -30.59
CA ALA A 43 109.86 -44.05 -30.05
C ALA A 43 108.72 -44.67 -29.22
N ARG A 44 108.08 -45.73 -29.73
CA ARG A 44 107.02 -46.47 -28.99
C ARG A 44 107.55 -47.10 -27.70
N SER A 45 108.76 -47.65 -27.75
CA SER A 45 109.44 -48.20 -26.57
C SER A 45 109.69 -47.13 -25.51
N HIS A 46 110.15 -45.94 -25.93
CA HIS A 46 110.33 -44.79 -25.05
C HIS A 46 109.03 -44.31 -24.40
N ILE A 47 107.96 -44.15 -25.20
CA ILE A 47 106.62 -43.80 -24.68
C ILE A 47 106.14 -44.84 -23.67
N TYR A 48 106.39 -46.13 -23.93
CA TYR A 48 106.01 -47.19 -23.01
C TYR A 48 106.75 -47.07 -21.67
N LYS A 49 108.06 -46.78 -21.67
CA LYS A 49 108.82 -46.51 -20.45
C LYS A 49 108.23 -45.33 -19.66
N LEU A 50 107.91 -44.21 -20.33
CA LEU A 50 107.29 -43.05 -19.68
C LEU A 50 105.92 -43.39 -19.06
N ARG A 51 105.09 -44.18 -19.77
CA ARG A 51 103.79 -44.66 -19.24
C ARG A 51 103.96 -45.58 -18.03
N GLN A 52 104.98 -46.43 -18.03
CA GLN A 52 105.30 -47.28 -16.88
C GLN A 52 105.69 -46.43 -15.66
N SER A 53 106.58 -45.45 -15.83
CA SER A 53 106.97 -44.54 -14.73
C SER A 53 105.77 -43.75 -14.20
N ARG A 54 104.90 -43.21 -15.08
CA ARG A 54 103.65 -42.55 -14.67
C ARG A 54 102.74 -43.48 -13.86
N SER A 55 102.60 -44.72 -14.31
CA SER A 55 101.74 -45.71 -13.62
C SER A 55 102.33 -46.12 -12.27
N ALA A 56 103.66 -46.15 -12.13
CA ALA A 56 104.33 -46.43 -10.87
C ALA A 56 104.10 -45.32 -9.83
N VAL A 57 104.14 -44.05 -10.24
CA VAL A 57 103.78 -42.90 -9.38
C VAL A 57 102.34 -43.05 -8.85
N GLU A 58 101.39 -43.40 -9.72
CA GLU A 58 99.98 -43.57 -9.33
C GLU A 58 99.80 -44.71 -8.32
N LYS A 59 100.52 -45.83 -8.48
CA LYS A 59 100.49 -46.93 -7.49
C LYS A 59 100.97 -46.46 -6.12
N VAL A 60 102.04 -45.67 -6.07
CA VAL A 60 102.55 -45.11 -4.82
C VAL A 60 101.57 -44.12 -4.20
N ARG A 61 100.90 -43.28 -5.01
CA ARG A 61 99.84 -42.39 -4.51
C ARG A 61 98.72 -43.15 -3.81
N VAL A 62 98.25 -44.23 -4.42
CA VAL A 62 97.19 -45.07 -3.84
C VAL A 62 97.68 -45.75 -2.56
N ALA A 63 98.91 -46.27 -2.55
CA ALA A 63 99.50 -46.90 -1.37
C ALA A 63 99.67 -45.92 -0.20
N GLU A 64 100.24 -44.74 -0.46
CA GLU A 64 100.50 -43.70 0.54
C GLU A 64 99.19 -43.21 1.20
N LYS A 65 98.13 -43.04 0.41
CA LYS A 65 96.82 -42.60 0.92
C LYS A 65 96.02 -43.71 1.61
N LYS A 66 96.35 -44.99 1.37
CA LYS A 66 95.52 -46.12 1.78
C LYS A 66 95.27 -46.13 3.27
N GLU A 67 96.31 -46.05 4.08
CA GLU A 67 96.18 -46.11 5.54
C GLU A 67 95.44 -44.91 6.10
N SER A 68 95.73 -43.69 5.62
CA SER A 68 95.02 -42.49 6.04
C SER A 68 93.54 -42.52 5.68
N PHE A 69 93.20 -43.04 4.50
CA PHE A 69 91.80 -43.17 4.06
C PHE A 69 91.04 -44.21 4.89
N GLU A 70 91.65 -45.37 5.14
CA GLU A 70 91.04 -46.40 6.00
C GLU A 70 90.95 -45.95 7.46
N HIS A 71 91.91 -45.17 7.95
CA HIS A 71 91.83 -44.54 9.27
C HIS A 71 90.68 -43.53 9.33
N GLY A 72 90.55 -42.64 8.33
CA GLY A 72 89.45 -41.66 8.24
C GLY A 72 88.08 -42.33 8.30
N LYS A 73 87.86 -43.40 7.52
CA LYS A 73 86.62 -44.19 7.59
C LYS A 73 86.33 -44.74 8.98
N LYS A 74 87.36 -45.23 9.69
CA LYS A 74 87.19 -45.75 11.05
C LYS A 74 86.81 -44.65 12.04
N VAL A 75 87.43 -43.47 11.90
CA VAL A 75 87.08 -42.29 12.72
C VAL A 75 85.64 -41.89 12.49
N ASP A 76 85.19 -41.78 11.23
CA ASP A 76 83.82 -41.42 10.90
C ASP A 76 82.81 -42.47 11.42
N ALA A 77 83.14 -43.76 11.29
CA ALA A 77 82.30 -44.84 11.78
C ALA A 77 82.17 -44.82 13.31
N GLU A 78 83.29 -44.65 14.03
CA GLU A 78 83.29 -44.59 15.49
C GLU A 78 82.57 -43.34 16.00
N ALA A 79 82.82 -42.18 15.37
CA ALA A 79 82.11 -40.93 15.66
C ALA A 79 80.60 -41.12 15.52
N LYS A 80 80.15 -41.74 14.41
CA LYS A 80 78.73 -42.04 14.21
C LYS A 80 78.15 -42.91 15.32
N VAL A 81 78.83 -44.01 15.68
CA VAL A 81 78.37 -44.91 16.75
C VAL A 81 78.24 -44.17 18.08
N ILE A 82 79.20 -43.32 18.42
CA ILE A 82 79.17 -42.53 19.65
C ILE A 82 78.04 -41.49 19.61
N THR A 83 77.89 -40.76 18.50
CA THR A 83 76.81 -39.75 18.37
C THR A 83 75.43 -40.38 18.38
N ASP A 84 75.25 -41.56 17.78
CA ASP A 84 73.98 -42.29 17.80
C ASP A 84 73.62 -42.68 19.24
N LYS A 85 74.60 -43.13 20.05
CA LYS A 85 74.38 -43.43 21.48
C LYS A 85 73.99 -42.18 22.28
N PHE A 86 74.63 -41.04 22.04
CA PHE A 86 74.22 -39.78 22.66
C PHE A 86 72.80 -39.39 22.25
N GLY A 87 72.44 -39.55 20.97
CA GLY A 87 71.08 -39.31 20.47
C GLY A 87 70.03 -40.14 21.21
N VAL A 88 70.30 -41.44 21.42
CA VAL A 88 69.41 -42.32 22.20
C VAL A 88 69.27 -41.82 23.65
N MET A 89 70.37 -41.44 24.30
CA MET A 89 70.32 -40.91 25.68
C MET A 89 69.56 -39.58 25.78
N ILE A 90 69.72 -38.69 24.80
CA ILE A 90 68.99 -37.43 24.73
C ILE A 90 67.49 -37.70 24.58
N GLU A 91 67.10 -38.61 23.68
CA GLU A 91 65.71 -38.87 23.36
C GLU A 91 64.91 -39.42 24.56
N VAL A 92 65.55 -40.16 25.47
CA VAL A 92 64.95 -40.62 26.73
C VAL A 92 64.38 -39.46 27.56
N HIS A 93 65.04 -38.29 27.52
CA HIS A 93 64.63 -37.11 28.27
C HIS A 93 63.86 -36.10 27.41
N ALA A 94 64.25 -35.92 26.14
CA ALA A 94 63.61 -34.98 25.24
C ALA A 94 62.16 -35.36 24.94
N LYS A 95 61.86 -36.65 24.79
CA LYS A 95 60.50 -37.13 24.51
C LYS A 95 59.48 -36.76 25.60
N PRO A 96 59.65 -37.12 26.89
CA PRO A 96 58.68 -36.77 27.92
C PRO A 96 58.56 -35.26 28.14
N ILE A 97 59.64 -34.48 27.93
CA ILE A 97 59.57 -33.01 27.97
C ILE A 97 58.61 -32.50 26.88
N ARG A 98 58.80 -32.95 25.63
CA ARG A 98 57.90 -32.58 24.51
C ARG A 98 56.45 -32.98 24.78
N GLU A 99 56.22 -34.18 25.32
CA GLU A 99 54.86 -34.66 25.67
C GLU A 99 54.20 -33.81 26.78
N ILE A 100 54.97 -33.28 27.73
CA ILE A 100 54.46 -32.36 28.76
C ILE A 100 54.13 -31.01 28.15
N GLU A 101 55.02 -30.46 27.31
CA GLU A 101 54.80 -29.19 26.62
C GLU A 101 53.55 -29.24 25.73
N GLU A 102 53.39 -30.28 24.92
CA GLU A 102 52.21 -30.49 24.07
C GLU A 102 50.92 -30.63 24.89
N ARG A 103 50.99 -31.34 26.03
CA ARG A 103 49.84 -31.50 26.93
C ARG A 103 49.44 -30.19 27.59
N GLU A 104 50.41 -29.41 28.06
CA GLU A 104 50.15 -28.10 28.66
C GLU A 104 49.61 -27.10 27.63
N GLU A 105 50.13 -27.11 26.40
CA GLU A 105 49.60 -26.28 25.31
C GLU A 105 48.15 -26.65 24.99
N THR A 106 47.86 -27.96 24.87
CA THR A 106 46.50 -28.47 24.65
C THR A 106 45.57 -28.09 25.80
N ARG A 107 46.03 -28.22 27.05
CA ARG A 107 45.26 -27.84 28.25
C ARG A 107 44.91 -26.36 28.23
N LYS A 108 45.87 -25.49 27.93
CA LYS A 108 45.66 -24.03 27.85
C LYS A 108 44.71 -23.66 26.71
N ALA A 109 44.86 -24.28 25.54
CA ALA A 109 43.97 -24.06 24.41
C ALA A 109 42.52 -24.48 24.70
N ASP A 110 42.31 -25.63 25.34
CA ASP A 110 40.96 -26.08 25.75
C ASP A 110 40.32 -25.11 26.76
N ILE A 111 41.09 -24.67 27.77
CA ILE A 111 40.60 -23.70 28.75
C ILE A 111 40.25 -22.36 28.08
N ALA A 112 41.10 -21.86 27.19
CA ALA A 112 40.86 -20.63 26.44
C ALA A 112 39.58 -20.75 25.59
N ALA A 113 39.39 -21.86 24.87
CA ALA A 113 38.19 -22.09 24.07
C ALA A 113 36.91 -22.17 24.93
N ARG A 114 36.99 -22.76 26.13
CA ARG A 114 35.87 -22.81 27.09
C ARG A 114 35.51 -21.41 27.62
N ILE A 115 36.50 -20.56 27.90
CA ILE A 115 36.28 -19.16 28.30
C ILE A 115 35.68 -18.36 27.13
N GLU A 116 36.21 -18.51 25.92
CA GLU A 116 35.69 -17.84 24.73
C GLU A 116 34.24 -18.24 24.40
N ARG A 117 33.88 -19.51 24.65
CA ARG A 117 32.49 -19.96 24.53
C ARG A 117 31.54 -19.19 25.46
N MET A 118 31.95 -18.89 26.69
CA MET A 118 31.14 -18.10 27.63
C MET A 118 30.85 -16.70 27.07
N SER A 119 31.88 -16.01 26.54
CA SER A 119 31.73 -14.70 25.89
C SER A 119 30.88 -14.76 24.62
N SER A 120 31.03 -15.82 23.83
CA SER A 120 30.29 -16.02 22.58
C SER A 120 28.79 -16.21 22.82
N LEU A 121 28.40 -16.87 23.91
CA LEU A 121 26.98 -17.02 24.29
C LEU A 121 26.30 -15.66 24.53
N ALA A 122 26.99 -14.72 25.17
CA ALA A 122 26.49 -13.36 25.40
C ALA A 122 26.64 -12.42 24.19
N SER A 123 27.27 -12.87 23.10
CA SER A 123 27.47 -12.07 21.89
C SER A 123 26.27 -12.17 20.94
N GLY A 124 25.93 -11.04 20.30
CA GLY A 124 24.87 -11.00 19.28
C GLY A 124 23.45 -11.27 19.80
N ILE A 125 23.16 -10.93 21.07
CA ILE A 125 21.91 -11.27 21.75
C ILE A 125 20.77 -10.27 21.55
N SER A 126 21.03 -9.10 20.94
CA SER A 126 20.07 -7.99 20.88
C SER A 126 18.79 -8.25 20.09
N ASN A 127 18.81 -9.22 19.16
CA ASN A 127 17.70 -9.52 18.26
C ASN A 127 17.08 -10.91 18.49
N LEU A 128 17.49 -11.60 19.56
CA LEU A 128 16.98 -12.92 19.90
C LEU A 128 15.68 -12.82 20.68
N SER A 129 14.84 -13.83 20.55
CA SER A 129 13.65 -14.01 21.38
C SER A 129 14.01 -14.36 22.83
N SER A 130 13.07 -14.16 23.76
CA SER A 130 13.24 -14.57 25.16
C SER A 130 13.58 -16.06 25.27
N SER A 131 12.95 -16.91 24.46
CA SER A 131 13.22 -18.34 24.42
C SER A 131 14.68 -18.66 24.05
N GLU A 132 15.19 -18.07 22.97
CA GLU A 132 16.57 -18.30 22.51
C GLU A 132 17.60 -17.78 23.52
N ILE A 133 17.34 -16.64 24.15
CA ILE A 133 18.21 -16.10 25.20
C ILE A 133 18.16 -17.02 26.44
N GLY A 134 16.99 -17.57 26.78
CA GLY A 134 16.81 -18.54 27.86
C GLY A 134 17.59 -19.85 27.66
N GLU A 135 17.68 -20.34 26.42
CA GLU A 135 18.53 -21.49 26.07
C GLU A 135 20.01 -21.18 26.30
N ARG A 136 20.49 -20.02 25.84
CA ARG A 136 21.88 -19.59 26.07
C ARG A 136 22.20 -19.37 27.54
N LEU A 137 21.26 -18.83 28.32
CA LEU A 137 21.38 -18.73 29.78
C LEU A 137 21.54 -20.10 30.43
N SER A 138 20.75 -21.07 30.00
CA SER A 138 20.81 -22.43 30.52
C SER A 138 22.15 -23.10 30.18
N GLU A 139 22.61 -22.94 28.95
CA GLU A 139 23.92 -23.42 28.51
C GLU A 139 25.06 -22.78 29.32
N LEU A 140 25.05 -21.46 29.50
CA LEU A 140 26.06 -20.76 30.29
C LEU A 140 26.04 -21.22 31.75
N LYS A 141 24.85 -21.35 32.36
CA LYS A 141 24.70 -21.81 33.75
C LYS A 141 25.25 -23.22 33.95
N ALA A 142 25.08 -24.11 32.97
CA ALA A 142 25.59 -25.48 33.00
C ALA A 142 27.12 -25.62 32.94
N ILE A 143 27.87 -24.55 32.62
CA ILE A 143 29.33 -24.62 32.61
C ILE A 143 29.87 -24.57 34.05
N ASP A 144 30.30 -25.70 34.59
CA ASP A 144 30.86 -25.78 35.94
C ASP A 144 32.23 -25.10 36.03
N LEU A 145 32.32 -24.06 36.87
CA LEU A 145 33.58 -23.42 37.23
C LEU A 145 34.23 -24.18 38.39
N ASN A 146 35.27 -24.94 38.07
CA ASN A 146 35.98 -25.79 39.03
C ASN A 146 37.50 -25.80 38.73
N GLU A 147 38.24 -26.63 39.46
CA GLU A 147 39.70 -26.74 39.37
C GLU A 147 40.22 -27.06 37.96
N SER A 148 39.39 -27.56 37.04
CA SER A 148 39.79 -27.82 35.65
C SER A 148 40.22 -26.58 34.87
N PHE A 149 39.88 -25.36 35.33
CA PHE A 149 40.36 -24.12 34.74
C PHE A 149 41.75 -23.71 35.23
N GLY A 150 42.29 -24.36 36.27
CA GLY A 150 43.62 -24.09 36.81
C GLY A 150 43.84 -22.60 37.11
N GLU A 151 44.91 -22.06 36.55
CA GLU A 151 45.31 -20.66 36.69
C GLU A 151 44.31 -19.65 36.07
N PHE A 152 43.41 -20.10 35.20
CA PHE A 152 42.42 -19.26 34.52
C PHE A 152 41.05 -19.26 35.20
N LEU A 153 40.90 -19.90 36.36
CA LEU A 153 39.60 -19.99 37.05
C LEU A 153 38.99 -18.61 37.37
N ALA A 154 39.82 -17.63 37.76
CA ALA A 154 39.36 -16.27 38.05
C ALA A 154 38.89 -15.52 36.79
N GLU A 155 39.58 -15.71 35.67
CA GLU A 155 39.19 -15.17 34.37
C GLU A 155 37.88 -15.81 33.89
N ALA A 156 37.78 -17.14 33.96
CA ALA A 156 36.56 -17.86 33.62
C ALA A 156 35.36 -17.41 34.46
N GLY A 157 35.55 -17.19 35.77
CA GLY A 157 34.54 -16.64 36.66
C GLY A 157 34.06 -15.26 36.22
N THR A 158 35.00 -14.33 36.02
CA THR A 158 34.68 -12.96 35.59
C THR A 158 33.93 -12.94 34.25
N THR A 159 34.36 -13.77 33.30
CA THR A 159 33.74 -13.91 31.99
C THR A 159 32.33 -14.50 32.10
N LYS A 160 32.15 -15.56 32.90
CA LYS A 160 30.83 -16.17 33.14
C LYS A 160 29.86 -15.18 33.78
N ASP A 161 30.29 -14.44 34.78
CA ASP A 161 29.46 -13.46 35.50
C ASP A 161 29.03 -12.29 34.58
N SER A 162 29.98 -11.79 33.78
CA SER A 162 29.70 -10.74 32.80
C SER A 162 28.73 -11.21 31.72
N ALA A 163 28.92 -12.43 31.21
CA ALA A 163 28.04 -13.04 30.22
C ALA A 163 26.64 -13.34 30.79
N LEU A 164 26.56 -13.79 32.06
CA LEU A 164 25.29 -14.01 32.75
C LEU A 164 24.51 -12.70 32.88
N THR A 165 25.16 -11.64 33.36
CA THR A 165 24.53 -10.32 33.52
C THR A 165 23.96 -9.83 32.18
N ALA A 166 24.76 -9.87 31.11
CA ALA A 166 24.33 -9.43 29.79
C ALA A 166 23.13 -10.24 29.26
N LEU A 167 23.15 -11.57 29.46
CA LEU A 167 22.06 -12.44 29.04
C LEU A 167 20.79 -12.25 29.88
N GLU A 168 20.91 -12.06 31.20
CA GLU A 168 19.75 -11.84 32.09
C GLU A 168 19.07 -10.50 31.81
N ASP A 169 19.85 -9.45 31.55
CA ASP A 169 19.35 -8.14 31.12
C ASP A 169 18.62 -8.23 29.77
N ALA A 170 19.24 -8.90 28.79
CA ALA A 170 18.65 -9.10 27.46
C ALA A 170 17.38 -9.95 27.52
N HIS A 171 17.37 -11.01 28.33
CA HIS A 171 16.21 -11.88 28.53
C HIS A 171 15.04 -11.10 29.12
N THR A 172 15.30 -10.28 30.13
CA THR A 172 14.30 -9.42 30.76
C THR A 172 13.73 -8.40 29.77
N ALA A 173 14.59 -7.77 28.96
CA ALA A 173 14.17 -6.85 27.92
C ALA A 173 13.32 -7.53 26.84
N ALA A 174 13.71 -8.73 26.40
CA ALA A 174 12.97 -9.52 25.41
C ALA A 174 11.59 -9.93 25.94
N LEU A 175 11.51 -10.45 27.17
CA LEU A 175 10.23 -10.79 27.81
C LEU A 175 9.29 -9.59 27.88
N LYS A 176 9.81 -8.42 28.26
CA LYS A 176 9.04 -7.18 28.31
C LYS A 176 8.54 -6.77 26.92
N GLY A 177 9.42 -6.78 25.92
CA GLY A 177 9.06 -6.42 24.54
C GLY A 177 8.02 -7.36 23.94
N GLU A 178 8.15 -8.66 24.17
CA GLU A 178 7.18 -9.68 23.71
C GLU A 178 5.82 -9.51 24.40
N ALA A 179 5.81 -9.23 25.71
CA ALA A 179 4.57 -8.95 26.44
C ALA A 179 3.87 -7.68 25.92
N GLU A 180 4.62 -6.59 25.71
CA GLU A 180 4.11 -5.34 25.14
C GLU A 180 3.55 -5.54 23.73
N GLN A 181 4.22 -6.34 22.89
CA GLN A 181 3.72 -6.70 21.56
C GLN A 181 2.43 -7.52 21.62
N ALA A 182 2.35 -8.50 22.53
CA ALA A 182 1.15 -9.31 22.71
C ALA A 182 -0.04 -8.47 23.20
N GLU A 183 0.18 -7.52 24.12
CA GLU A 183 -0.83 -6.57 24.56
C GLU A 183 -1.26 -5.64 23.43
N LEU A 184 -0.32 -5.13 22.63
CA LEU A 184 -0.63 -4.27 21.49
C LEU A 184 -1.49 -4.99 20.44
N ILE A 185 -1.21 -6.28 20.19
CA ILE A 185 -2.03 -7.11 19.29
C ILE A 185 -3.45 -7.28 19.85
N LYS A 186 -3.60 -7.54 21.16
CA LYS A 186 -4.92 -7.63 21.80
C LYS A 186 -5.68 -6.31 21.71
N PHE A 187 -5.03 -5.20 22.02
CA PHE A 187 -5.63 -3.87 21.96
C PHE A 187 -6.09 -3.51 20.55
N ARG A 188 -5.30 -3.84 19.52
CA ARG A 188 -5.69 -3.64 18.12
C ARG A 188 -6.92 -4.46 17.74
N LYS A 189 -6.97 -5.74 18.13
CA LYS A 189 -8.16 -6.59 17.88
C LYS A 189 -9.40 -6.07 18.58
N GLU A 190 -9.29 -5.66 19.85
CA GLU A 190 -10.42 -5.09 20.60
C GLU A 190 -10.91 -3.78 19.98
N ALA A 191 -9.99 -2.92 19.52
CA ALA A 191 -10.34 -1.69 18.82
C ALA A 191 -11.05 -1.97 17.48
N GLU A 192 -10.57 -2.94 16.70
CA GLU A 192 -11.20 -3.38 15.44
C GLU A 192 -12.61 -3.95 15.68
N GLU A 193 -12.79 -4.81 16.69
CA GLU A 193 -14.09 -5.37 17.07
C GLU A 193 -15.08 -4.29 17.54
N ARG A 194 -14.61 -3.31 18.32
CA ARG A 194 -15.43 -2.18 18.77
C ARG A 194 -15.87 -1.32 17.59
N GLU A 195 -14.95 -1.00 16.68
CA GLU A 195 -15.26 -0.21 15.49
C GLU A 195 -16.25 -0.95 14.57
N GLN A 196 -16.15 -2.29 14.47
CA GLN A 196 -17.15 -3.10 13.77
C GLN A 196 -18.53 -3.01 14.44
N LYS A 197 -18.61 -3.18 15.76
CA LYS A 197 -19.88 -3.05 16.51
C LYS A 197 -20.48 -1.66 16.38
N ASP A 198 -19.67 -0.60 16.48
CA ASP A 198 -20.13 0.78 16.33
C ASP A 198 -20.66 1.03 14.91
N ARG A 199 -20.01 0.47 13.88
CA ARG A 199 -20.52 0.51 12.49
C ARG A 199 -21.83 -0.23 12.34
N GLU A 200 -21.94 -1.44 12.87
CA GLU A 200 -23.16 -2.25 12.82
C GLU A 200 -24.32 -1.57 13.57
N GLU A 201 -24.06 -1.00 14.74
CA GLU A 201 -25.06 -0.25 15.51
C GLU A 201 -25.49 1.00 14.77
N LYS A 202 -24.57 1.76 14.17
CA LYS A 202 -24.91 2.92 13.34
C LYS A 202 -25.78 2.53 12.15
N ILE A 203 -25.44 1.47 11.43
CA ILE A 203 -26.26 0.94 10.33
C ILE A 203 -27.66 0.56 10.82
N ARG A 204 -27.75 -0.11 11.98
CA ARG A 204 -29.04 -0.48 12.59
C ARG A 204 -29.88 0.74 12.97
N LEU A 205 -29.26 1.75 13.58
CA LEU A 205 -29.93 2.99 13.98
C LEU A 205 -30.38 3.79 12.75
N ASP A 206 -29.52 3.92 11.73
CA ASP A 206 -29.83 4.60 10.47
C ASP A 206 -30.96 3.87 9.73
N ALA A 207 -30.94 2.53 9.68
CA ALA A 207 -32.03 1.74 9.11
C ALA A 207 -33.36 1.92 9.86
N ALA A 208 -33.34 1.94 11.20
CA ALA A 208 -34.52 2.18 12.02
C ALA A 208 -35.06 3.61 11.86
N ALA A 209 -34.18 4.61 11.80
CA ALA A 209 -34.54 6.01 11.58
C ALA A 209 -35.15 6.21 10.19
N ASN A 210 -34.54 5.64 9.14
CA ASN A 210 -35.06 5.69 7.78
C ASN A 210 -36.43 4.98 7.68
N ALA A 211 -36.59 3.80 8.29
CA ALA A 211 -37.87 3.10 8.31
C ALA A 211 -38.97 3.91 9.02
N LYS A 212 -38.63 4.60 10.12
CA LYS A 212 -39.56 5.49 10.84
C LYS A 212 -39.92 6.71 9.99
N ALA A 213 -38.94 7.37 9.37
CA ALA A 213 -39.15 8.52 8.51
C ALA A 213 -40.01 8.15 7.28
N ASP A 214 -39.77 6.99 6.67
CA ASP A 214 -40.58 6.48 5.56
C ASP A 214 -42.03 6.17 5.99
N ALA A 215 -42.22 5.61 7.19
CA ALA A 215 -43.55 5.37 7.74
C ALA A 215 -44.29 6.69 8.06
N GLU A 216 -43.60 7.66 8.65
CA GLU A 216 -44.14 9.00 8.93
C GLU A 216 -44.49 9.74 7.63
N ARG A 217 -43.65 9.65 6.59
CA ARG A 217 -43.94 10.24 5.28
C ARG A 217 -45.16 9.61 4.63
N LYS A 218 -45.26 8.27 4.62
CA LYS A 218 -46.45 7.57 4.11
C LYS A 218 -47.72 7.95 4.87
N ALA A 219 -47.65 8.03 6.20
CA ALA A 219 -48.79 8.44 7.01
C ALA A 219 -49.18 9.91 6.78
N ALA A 220 -48.21 10.79 6.56
CA ALA A 220 -48.46 12.19 6.20
C ALA A 220 -49.07 12.32 4.80
N ASP A 221 -48.55 11.57 3.83
CA ASP A 221 -49.06 11.52 2.45
C ASP A 221 -50.51 10.99 2.43
N GLU A 222 -50.82 9.92 3.18
CA GLU A 222 -52.19 9.41 3.33
C GLU A 222 -53.13 10.42 3.98
N LYS A 223 -52.70 11.09 5.07
CA LYS A 223 -53.51 12.14 5.72
C LYS A 223 -53.77 13.31 4.77
N ALA A 224 -52.76 13.76 4.05
CA ALA A 224 -52.90 14.84 3.07
C ALA A 224 -53.83 14.45 1.92
N GLU A 225 -53.82 13.18 1.48
CA GLU A 225 -54.73 12.69 0.46
C GLU A 225 -56.18 12.62 0.98
N ILE A 226 -56.39 12.15 2.21
CA ILE A 226 -57.71 12.14 2.87
C ILE A 226 -58.24 13.58 3.01
N GLU A 227 -57.40 14.51 3.47
CA GLU A 227 -57.78 15.91 3.64
C GLU A 227 -58.08 16.58 2.30
N ARG A 228 -57.29 16.31 1.26
CA ARG A 228 -57.54 16.80 -0.10
C ARG A 228 -58.85 16.25 -0.68
N LYS A 229 -59.17 14.97 -0.43
CA LYS A 229 -60.46 14.37 -0.85
C LYS A 229 -61.63 14.99 -0.08
N ALA A 230 -61.50 15.17 1.24
CA ALA A 230 -62.52 15.80 2.06
C ALA A 230 -62.75 17.28 1.66
N GLN A 231 -61.68 18.01 1.35
CA GLN A 231 -61.78 19.39 0.89
C GLN A 231 -62.42 19.46 -0.51
N ALA A 232 -62.02 18.59 -1.43
CA ALA A 232 -62.64 18.53 -2.76
C ALA A 232 -64.13 18.17 -2.69
N GLU A 233 -64.54 17.31 -1.75
CA GLU A 233 -65.95 16.99 -1.51
C GLU A 233 -66.73 18.18 -0.92
N LYS A 234 -66.14 18.91 0.04
CA LYS A 234 -66.72 20.16 0.57
C LYS A 234 -66.85 21.22 -0.52
N ASP A 235 -65.80 21.46 -1.31
CA ASP A 235 -65.82 22.43 -2.41
C ASP A 235 -66.86 22.05 -3.47
N ALA A 236 -67.01 20.74 -3.75
CA ALA A 236 -68.05 20.25 -4.65
C ALA A 236 -69.46 20.41 -4.07
N ALA A 237 -69.65 20.19 -2.76
CA ALA A 237 -70.90 20.43 -2.08
C ALA A 237 -71.27 21.92 -2.04
N GLU A 238 -70.31 22.80 -1.74
CA GLU A 238 -70.50 24.26 -1.73
C GLU A 238 -70.81 24.78 -3.14
N LYS A 239 -70.12 24.28 -4.18
CA LYS A 239 -70.47 24.59 -5.57
C LYS A 239 -71.89 24.15 -5.92
N ARG A 240 -72.32 22.95 -5.49
CA ARG A 240 -73.69 22.46 -5.72
C ARG A 240 -74.72 23.33 -5.02
N GLU A 241 -74.46 23.71 -3.77
CA GLU A 241 -75.34 24.59 -3.01
C GLU A 241 -75.42 25.99 -3.65
N LEU A 242 -74.29 26.54 -4.08
CA LEU A 242 -74.24 27.82 -4.79
C LEU A 242 -74.97 27.74 -6.12
N THR A 243 -74.81 26.68 -6.91
CA THR A 243 -75.56 26.50 -8.17
C THR A 243 -77.05 26.39 -7.92
N LEU A 244 -77.49 25.64 -6.91
CA LEU A 244 -78.91 25.53 -6.55
C LEU A 244 -79.49 26.87 -6.09
N LYS A 245 -78.70 27.65 -5.35
CA LYS A 245 -79.11 28.98 -4.89
C LYS A 245 -79.23 29.97 -6.05
N LEU A 246 -78.25 29.98 -6.96
CA LEU A 246 -78.28 30.80 -8.17
C LEU A 246 -79.43 30.38 -9.11
N GLU A 247 -79.67 29.08 -9.28
CA GLU A 247 -80.81 28.58 -10.06
C GLU A 247 -82.15 28.99 -9.45
N LYS A 248 -82.26 28.96 -8.12
CA LYS A 248 -83.45 29.42 -7.39
C LYS A 248 -83.63 30.93 -7.51
N GLU A 249 -82.56 31.71 -7.35
CA GLU A 249 -82.59 33.17 -7.51
C GLU A 249 -82.91 33.57 -8.96
N ASP A 250 -82.38 32.86 -9.96
CA ASP A 250 -82.73 33.06 -11.36
C ASP A 250 -84.15 32.62 -11.70
N ALA A 251 -84.68 31.59 -11.03
CA ALA A 251 -86.08 31.19 -11.17
C ALA A 251 -87.02 32.21 -10.51
N GLU A 252 -86.67 32.73 -9.33
CA GLU A 252 -87.41 33.79 -8.63
C GLU A 252 -87.38 35.11 -9.41
N ARG A 253 -86.22 35.49 -9.98
CA ARG A 253 -86.09 36.65 -10.85
C ARG A 253 -86.92 36.50 -12.12
N ARG A 254 -86.86 35.35 -12.80
CA ARG A 254 -87.71 35.09 -13.98
C ARG A 254 -89.21 35.09 -13.65
N ALA A 255 -89.59 34.58 -12.49
CA ALA A 255 -90.97 34.65 -12.02
C ALA A 255 -91.41 36.09 -11.70
N ALA A 256 -90.54 36.89 -11.06
CA ALA A 256 -90.80 38.29 -10.76
C ALA A 256 -90.88 39.16 -12.04
N GLU A 257 -89.97 38.94 -12.99
CA GLU A 257 -89.98 39.60 -14.30
C GLU A 257 -91.23 39.23 -15.11
N ALA A 258 -91.66 37.95 -15.09
CA ALA A 258 -92.91 37.53 -15.72
C ALA A 258 -94.15 38.18 -15.10
N VAL A 259 -94.17 38.37 -13.76
CA VAL A 259 -95.25 39.06 -13.05
C VAL A 259 -95.25 40.57 -13.34
N GLU A 260 -94.08 41.20 -13.44
CA GLU A 260 -93.98 42.62 -13.78
C GLU A 260 -94.37 42.89 -15.25
N GLN A 261 -93.93 42.02 -16.16
CA GLN A 261 -94.31 42.07 -17.58
C GLN A 261 -95.83 41.92 -17.76
N ALA A 262 -96.44 40.94 -17.08
CA ALA A 262 -97.88 40.75 -17.10
C ALA A 262 -98.65 41.96 -16.52
N LYS A 263 -98.10 42.64 -15.50
CA LYS A 263 -98.68 43.89 -14.97
C LYS A 263 -98.54 45.06 -15.94
N ARG A 264 -97.40 45.21 -16.63
CA ARG A 264 -97.23 46.24 -17.66
C ARG A 264 -98.16 46.04 -18.84
N GLU A 265 -98.31 44.80 -19.31
CA GLU A 265 -99.24 44.47 -20.40
C GLU A 265 -100.70 44.74 -20.01
N GLN A 266 -101.10 44.45 -18.77
CA GLN A 266 -102.44 44.80 -18.28
C GLN A 266 -102.64 46.32 -18.14
N GLN A 267 -101.62 47.07 -17.72
CA GLN A 267 -101.69 48.52 -17.58
C GLN A 267 -101.75 49.23 -18.94
N GLU A 268 -100.94 48.79 -19.91
CA GLU A 268 -100.95 49.33 -21.28
C GLU A 268 -102.27 49.03 -22.01
N GLU A 269 -102.87 47.85 -21.78
CA GLU A 269 -104.18 47.51 -22.35
C GLU A 269 -105.31 48.36 -21.73
N ALA A 270 -105.25 48.61 -20.42
CA ALA A 270 -106.21 49.47 -19.72
C ALA A 270 -106.12 50.94 -20.17
N ASP A 271 -104.90 51.46 -20.32
CA ASP A 271 -104.66 52.84 -20.77
C ASP A 271 -105.09 53.06 -22.24
N ARG A 272 -104.93 52.02 -23.09
CA ARG A 272 -105.37 52.07 -24.50
C ARG A 272 -106.90 52.10 -24.63
N LEU A 273 -107.62 51.33 -23.81
CA LEU A 273 -109.08 51.32 -23.74
C LEU A 273 -109.66 52.65 -23.21
N GLU A 274 -108.99 53.28 -22.23
CA GLU A 274 -109.45 54.54 -21.66
C GLU A 274 -109.25 55.73 -22.63
N ALA A 275 -108.13 55.75 -23.37
CA ALA A 275 -107.84 56.77 -24.38
C ALA A 275 -108.82 56.71 -25.58
N GLU A 276 -109.30 55.52 -25.93
CA GLU A 276 -110.24 55.34 -27.05
C GLU A 276 -111.67 55.77 -26.70
N SER A 277 -112.10 55.61 -25.44
CA SER A 277 -113.42 56.07 -24.97
C SER A 277 -113.54 57.60 -24.92
N LYS A 278 -112.47 58.30 -24.48
CA LYS A 278 -112.43 59.76 -24.39
C LYS A 278 -112.49 60.46 -25.76
N LYS A 279 -111.89 59.87 -26.81
CA LYS A 279 -111.96 60.41 -28.19
C LYS A 279 -113.36 60.27 -28.82
N ARG A 280 -114.11 59.21 -28.50
CA ARG A 280 -115.47 59.00 -29.03
C ARG A 280 -116.51 59.91 -28.37
N GLU A 281 -116.35 60.26 -27.10
CA GLU A 281 -117.24 61.21 -26.42
C GLU A 281 -117.08 62.66 -26.88
N ALA A 282 -115.84 63.12 -27.09
CA ALA A 282 -115.56 64.49 -27.52
C ALA A 282 -116.18 64.81 -28.89
N ASN A 283 -116.12 63.87 -29.82
CA ASN A 283 -116.62 64.04 -31.19
C ASN A 283 -118.18 64.11 -31.25
N LYS A 284 -118.87 63.34 -30.39
CA LYS A 284 -120.34 63.40 -30.27
C LYS A 284 -120.84 64.75 -29.74
N ARG A 285 -120.14 65.33 -28.75
CA ARG A 285 -120.50 66.63 -28.15
C ARG A 285 -120.32 67.78 -29.14
N HIS A 286 -119.26 67.75 -29.95
CA HIS A 286 -118.99 68.77 -30.97
C HIS A 286 -120.09 68.79 -32.05
N ARG A 287 -120.43 67.62 -32.61
CA ARG A 287 -121.48 67.50 -33.64
C ARG A 287 -122.85 67.98 -33.18
N THR A 288 -123.21 67.68 -31.93
CA THR A 288 -124.52 68.08 -31.36
C THR A 288 -124.62 69.59 -31.13
N SER A 289 -123.51 70.24 -30.72
CA SER A 289 -123.44 71.68 -30.49
C SER A 289 -123.65 72.48 -31.78
N VAL A 290 -122.96 72.08 -32.85
CA VAL A 290 -123.07 72.72 -34.17
C VAL A 290 -124.50 72.62 -34.72
N MET A 291 -125.13 71.45 -34.59
CA MET A 291 -126.50 71.23 -35.04
C MET A 291 -127.53 72.06 -34.30
N LYS A 292 -127.37 72.26 -32.99
CA LYS A 292 -128.23 73.16 -32.21
C LYS A 292 -128.13 74.61 -32.69
N LYS A 293 -126.93 75.08 -33.03
CA LYS A 293 -126.71 76.45 -33.52
C LYS A 293 -127.36 76.66 -34.88
N ALA A 294 -127.19 75.73 -35.81
CA ALA A 294 -127.84 75.77 -37.12
C ALA A 294 -129.37 75.77 -36.99
N MET A 295 -129.92 74.92 -36.11
CA MET A 295 -131.37 74.84 -35.86
C MET A 295 -131.91 76.15 -35.30
N LYS A 296 -131.19 76.77 -34.35
CA LYS A 296 -131.61 78.05 -33.76
C LYS A 296 -131.58 79.17 -34.80
N ALA A 297 -130.56 79.22 -35.66
CA ALA A 297 -130.46 80.25 -36.70
C ALA A 297 -131.64 80.18 -37.69
N LEU A 298 -132.02 78.98 -38.13
CA LEU A 298 -133.15 78.78 -39.04
C LEU A 298 -134.48 79.19 -38.40
N VAL A 299 -134.69 78.89 -37.12
CA VAL A 299 -135.91 79.29 -36.40
C VAL A 299 -135.98 80.80 -36.20
N THR A 300 -134.88 81.45 -35.82
CA THR A 300 -134.85 82.92 -35.70
C THR A 300 -135.07 83.61 -37.05
N GLY A 301 -134.67 82.97 -38.16
CA GLY A 301 -134.93 83.46 -39.52
C GLY A 301 -136.40 83.39 -39.97
N GLY A 302 -137.33 83.01 -39.08
CA GLY A 302 -138.77 83.00 -39.35
C GLY A 302 -139.31 81.64 -39.82
N ILE A 303 -138.49 80.59 -39.86
CA ILE A 303 -138.94 79.23 -40.24
C ILE A 303 -139.48 78.49 -39.01
N PRO A 304 -140.73 77.99 -39.03
CA PRO A 304 -141.26 77.19 -37.93
C PRO A 304 -140.39 75.97 -37.62
N LYS A 305 -140.24 75.67 -36.32
CA LYS A 305 -139.25 74.71 -35.79
C LYS A 305 -139.30 73.32 -36.43
N ASP A 306 -140.47 72.82 -36.77
CA ASP A 306 -140.60 71.48 -37.37
C ASP A 306 -140.12 71.47 -38.83
N HIS A 307 -140.45 72.51 -39.60
CA HIS A 307 -139.90 72.70 -40.95
C HIS A 307 -138.39 73.01 -40.94
N ALA A 308 -137.88 73.70 -39.93
CA ALA A 308 -136.44 73.93 -39.76
C ALA A 308 -135.66 72.63 -39.48
N ARG A 309 -136.24 71.71 -38.69
CA ARG A 309 -135.67 70.37 -38.46
C ARG A 309 -135.67 69.54 -39.74
N GLU A 310 -136.77 69.56 -40.49
CA GLU A 310 -136.88 68.87 -41.78
C GLU A 310 -135.82 69.37 -42.76
N ALA A 311 -135.66 70.70 -42.88
CA ALA A 311 -134.64 71.32 -43.72
C ALA A 311 -133.21 70.93 -43.29
N LEU A 312 -132.92 70.92 -41.98
CA LEU A 312 -131.63 70.47 -41.43
C LEU A 312 -131.33 69.01 -41.75
N ASN A 313 -132.33 68.14 -41.64
CA ASN A 313 -132.20 66.72 -42.00
C ASN A 313 -131.97 66.53 -43.50
N LEU A 314 -132.67 67.29 -44.35
CA LEU A 314 -132.48 67.23 -45.80
C LEU A 314 -131.08 67.73 -46.21
N ILE A 315 -130.51 68.72 -45.51
CA ILE A 315 -129.12 69.18 -45.71
C ILE A 315 -128.11 68.15 -45.18
N LEU A 316 -128.34 67.57 -43.99
CA LEU A 316 -127.49 66.54 -43.38
C LEU A 316 -127.41 65.26 -44.20
N SER A 317 -128.52 64.87 -44.81
CA SER A 317 -128.62 63.72 -45.71
C SER A 317 -128.08 64.02 -47.12
N GLY A 318 -127.65 65.26 -47.40
CA GLY A 318 -127.11 65.67 -48.71
C GLY A 318 -128.16 65.78 -49.82
N THR A 319 -129.46 65.77 -49.46
CA THR A 319 -130.59 65.70 -50.39
C THR A 319 -130.89 67.07 -51.04
N VAL A 320 -130.43 68.17 -50.42
CA VAL A 320 -130.48 69.53 -51.00
C VAL A 320 -129.14 69.82 -51.69
N PRO A 321 -129.09 69.91 -53.05
CA PRO A 321 -127.83 70.11 -53.76
C PRO A 321 -127.17 71.45 -53.41
N ASN A 322 -125.84 71.46 -53.35
CA ASN A 322 -124.99 72.64 -53.14
C ASN A 322 -125.08 73.31 -51.75
N VAL A 323 -125.56 72.61 -50.71
CA VAL A 323 -125.57 73.09 -49.30
C VAL A 323 -125.11 71.97 -48.36
N SER A 324 -124.22 72.26 -47.38
CA SER A 324 -123.76 71.30 -46.37
C SER A 324 -123.51 71.97 -45.00
N ILE A 325 -123.48 71.19 -43.92
CA ILE A 325 -123.15 71.65 -42.57
C ILE A 325 -121.79 71.10 -42.17
N SER A 326 -120.84 72.00 -41.90
CA SER A 326 -119.51 71.66 -41.38
C SER A 326 -119.59 71.42 -39.87
N PHE A 327 -118.89 70.40 -39.35
CA PHE A 327 -118.93 69.98 -37.95
C PHE A 327 -117.67 70.26 -37.19
#